data_AF-A0A2V2S7E1-F1
#
_entry.id   AF-A0A2V2S7E1-F1
#
_cell.length_a   1.000
_cell.length_b   1.000
_cell.length_c   1.000
_cell.angle_alpha   90.00
_cell.angle_beta   90.00
_cell.angle_gamma   90.00
#
_symmetry.space_group_name_H-M   'P 1'
#
loop_
_entity.id
_entity.type
_entity.pdbx_description
1 polymer ?
#
loop_
_entity_poly.entity_id
_entity_poly.type
_entity_poly.pdbx_seq_one_letter_code
_entity_poly.pdbx_strand_id
1 'polypeptide(L)'
;MFSHEKLNVYTKALDFVTRTSVLIGDWDKKHAFVDHLSRASESILLNLAQGARHRNGPMRLQLADCAIGSTLECAACLDIAHIKALLQSSQLHEEKLHLFEITKMLYGLRKAWNANVLREETSDSTVASPKPEQQMLFNHERLDVYRTALDFVRWFFSRPEASNLSNRLFREIDEAGTSVVLNIAEGNGRFAELDHHRFLQIAQNAAVKADVYLDLCVRKALLSDIAEGKNLLRRISDMVEGF
;
A
#
# COMPACT_ATOMS: atom_id res chain seq x y z
N MET A 1 8.30 -12.27 -28.59
CA MET A 1 8.60 -11.69 -27.27
C MET A 1 7.94 -10.33 -27.19
N PHE A 2 6.99 -10.16 -26.27
CA PHE A 2 6.33 -8.89 -26.01
C PHE A 2 7.29 -7.88 -25.37
N SER A 3 7.02 -6.58 -25.51
CA SER A 3 7.94 -5.52 -25.06
C SER A 3 8.27 -5.58 -23.57
N HIS A 4 7.32 -5.98 -22.74
CA HIS A 4 7.47 -6.03 -21.28
C HIS A 4 8.32 -7.20 -20.81
N GLU A 5 8.34 -8.31 -21.55
CA GLU A 5 9.17 -9.49 -21.24
C GLU A 5 10.67 -9.15 -21.30
N LYS A 6 11.04 -8.03 -21.94
CA LYS A 6 12.43 -7.53 -21.99
C LYS A 6 12.83 -6.71 -20.76
N LEU A 7 11.87 -6.37 -19.89
CA LEU A 7 12.13 -5.58 -18.69
C LEU A 7 12.54 -6.52 -17.55
N ASN A 8 13.76 -6.37 -17.03
CA ASN A 8 14.20 -7.17 -15.87
C ASN A 8 13.25 -7.02 -14.66
N VAL A 9 12.65 -5.83 -14.49
CA VAL A 9 11.68 -5.58 -13.41
C VAL A 9 10.40 -6.39 -13.57
N TYR A 10 10.03 -6.76 -14.80
CA TYR A 10 8.86 -7.62 -15.05
C TYR A 10 9.09 -9.04 -14.55
N THR A 11 10.27 -9.62 -14.80
CA THR A 11 10.66 -10.93 -14.26
C THR A 11 10.66 -10.93 -12.73
N LYS A 12 11.27 -9.90 -12.11
CA LYS A 12 11.26 -9.74 -10.65
C LYS A 12 9.85 -9.60 -10.08
N ALA A 13 8.97 -8.87 -10.76
CA ALA A 13 7.57 -8.75 -10.37
C ALA A 13 6.82 -10.08 -10.50
N LEU A 14 7.11 -10.92 -11.52
CA LEU A 14 6.52 -12.26 -11.66
C LEU A 14 6.91 -13.18 -10.51
N ASP A 15 8.19 -13.14 -10.12
CA ASP A 15 8.69 -13.91 -8.97
C ASP A 15 7.97 -13.47 -7.69
N PHE A 16 7.82 -12.15 -7.48
CA PHE A 16 7.10 -11.60 -6.34
C PHE A 16 5.61 -11.99 -6.32
N VAL A 17 4.90 -11.93 -7.44
CA VAL A 17 3.49 -12.35 -7.53
C VAL A 17 3.34 -13.84 -7.23
N THR A 18 4.27 -14.67 -7.72
CA THR A 18 4.25 -16.12 -7.47
C THR A 18 4.49 -16.43 -5.99
N ARG A 19 5.50 -15.79 -5.36
CA ARG A 19 5.73 -15.87 -3.91
C ARG A 19 4.51 -15.41 -3.11
N THR A 20 3.92 -14.28 -3.51
CA THR A 20 2.74 -13.71 -2.86
C THR A 20 1.56 -14.68 -2.94
N SER A 21 1.30 -15.29 -4.09
CA SER A 21 0.23 -16.27 -4.26
C SER A 21 0.39 -17.49 -3.34
N VAL A 22 1.63 -17.94 -3.10
CA VAL A 22 1.90 -19.01 -2.15
C VAL A 22 1.69 -18.51 -0.71
N LEU A 23 2.23 -17.33 -0.39
CA LEU A 23 2.15 -16.75 0.95
C LEU A 23 0.70 -16.55 1.42
N ILE A 24 -0.16 -16.02 0.54
CA ILE A 24 -1.56 -15.73 0.88
C ILE A 24 -2.49 -16.95 0.73
N GLY A 25 -1.99 -18.09 0.28
CA GLY A 25 -2.78 -19.29 0.01
C GLY A 25 -3.50 -19.81 1.25
N ASP A 26 -2.85 -19.71 2.41
CA ASP A 26 -3.36 -20.18 3.69
C ASP A 26 -4.05 -19.08 4.52
N TRP A 27 -4.14 -17.85 4.01
CA TRP A 27 -4.74 -16.73 4.73
C TRP A 27 -6.26 -16.65 4.54
N ASP A 28 -6.97 -16.40 5.64
CA ASP A 28 -8.43 -16.27 5.63
C ASP A 28 -8.89 -15.05 4.80
N LYS A 29 -9.69 -15.32 3.76
CA LYS A 29 -10.24 -14.31 2.83
C LYS A 29 -11.25 -13.34 3.48
N LYS A 30 -11.59 -13.53 4.76
CA LYS A 30 -12.34 -12.51 5.52
C LYS A 30 -11.54 -11.22 5.73
N HIS A 31 -10.21 -11.31 5.72
CA HIS A 31 -9.37 -10.14 5.89
C HIS A 31 -9.22 -9.40 4.56
N ALA A 32 -9.61 -8.12 4.54
CA ALA A 32 -9.68 -7.32 3.32
C ALA A 32 -8.34 -7.28 2.56
N PHE A 33 -7.25 -7.08 3.30
CA PHE A 33 -5.92 -6.92 2.75
C PHE A 33 -5.41 -8.14 1.95
N VAL A 34 -6.00 -9.33 2.13
CA VAL A 34 -5.59 -10.56 1.41
C VAL A 34 -5.93 -10.44 -0.08
N ASP A 35 -7.14 -9.97 -0.41
CA ASP A 35 -7.54 -9.73 -1.80
C ASP A 35 -6.77 -8.54 -2.39
N HIS A 36 -6.61 -7.47 -1.59
CA HIS A 36 -5.80 -6.31 -2.00
C HIS A 36 -4.36 -6.69 -2.35
N LEU A 37 -3.68 -7.49 -1.51
CA LEU A 37 -2.32 -7.92 -1.78
C LEU A 37 -2.20 -8.71 -3.09
N SER A 38 -3.14 -9.62 -3.35
CA SER A 38 -3.20 -10.37 -4.61
C SER A 38 -3.33 -9.42 -5.80
N ARG A 39 -4.35 -8.55 -5.78
CA ARG A 39 -4.66 -7.62 -6.86
C ARG A 39 -3.57 -6.59 -7.09
N ALA A 40 -2.99 -6.03 -6.02
CA ALA A 40 -1.90 -5.08 -6.09
C ALA A 40 -0.65 -5.72 -6.70
N SER A 41 -0.34 -6.96 -6.34
CA SER A 41 0.81 -7.68 -6.92
C SER A 41 0.65 -7.88 -8.44
N GLU A 42 -0.53 -8.29 -8.89
CA GLU A 42 -0.87 -8.43 -10.32
C GLU A 42 -0.88 -7.07 -11.04
N SER A 43 -1.34 -6.01 -10.37
CA SER A 43 -1.37 -4.64 -10.90
C SER A 43 0.02 -4.15 -11.29
N ILE A 44 1.09 -4.53 -10.55
CA ILE A 44 2.48 -4.22 -10.93
C ILE A 44 2.78 -4.76 -12.34
N LEU A 45 2.45 -6.03 -12.59
CA LEU A 45 2.67 -6.68 -13.89
C LEU A 45 1.85 -6.03 -15.00
N LEU A 46 0.57 -5.78 -14.74
CA LEU A 46 -0.34 -5.20 -15.73
C LEU A 46 0.09 -3.78 -16.13
N ASN A 47 0.49 -2.95 -15.17
CA ASN A 47 0.97 -1.60 -15.42
C ASN A 47 2.32 -1.61 -16.16
N LEU A 48 3.24 -2.52 -15.82
CA LEU A 48 4.48 -2.72 -16.59
C LEU A 48 4.20 -3.15 -18.03
N ALA A 49 3.31 -4.12 -18.22
CA ALA A 49 2.93 -4.65 -19.53
C ALA A 49 2.32 -3.56 -20.41
N GLN A 50 1.42 -2.77 -19.84
CA GLN A 50 0.80 -1.63 -20.51
C GLN A 50 1.81 -0.50 -20.78
N GLY A 51 2.60 -0.11 -19.79
CA GLY A 51 3.61 0.95 -19.93
C GLY A 51 4.63 0.63 -21.04
N ALA A 52 5.09 -0.61 -21.11
CA ALA A 52 6.05 -1.07 -22.11
C ALA A 52 5.51 -1.05 -23.55
N ARG A 53 4.18 -1.16 -23.76
CA ARG A 53 3.58 -1.05 -25.09
C ARG A 53 3.21 0.38 -25.49
N HIS A 54 3.03 1.29 -24.51
CA HIS A 54 2.59 2.66 -24.78
C HIS A 54 3.74 3.53 -25.31
N ARG A 55 3.46 4.25 -26.42
CA ARG A 55 4.40 5.22 -27.02
C ARG A 55 4.20 6.66 -26.53
N ASN A 56 3.05 6.94 -25.91
CA ASN A 56 2.74 8.23 -25.30
C ASN A 56 3.53 8.38 -23.99
N GLY A 57 4.41 9.40 -23.93
CA GLY A 57 5.27 9.67 -22.79
C GLY A 57 4.50 9.86 -21.48
N PRO A 58 3.60 10.85 -21.36
CA PRO A 58 2.79 11.07 -20.16
C PRO A 58 2.04 9.82 -19.66
N MET A 59 1.34 9.11 -20.55
CA MET A 59 0.62 7.88 -20.18
C MET A 59 1.57 6.79 -19.67
N ARG A 60 2.73 6.64 -20.31
CA ARG A 60 3.74 5.66 -19.90
C ARG A 60 4.33 5.98 -18.52
N LEU A 61 4.50 7.26 -18.19
CA LEU A 61 4.91 7.70 -16.86
C LEU A 61 3.82 7.46 -15.82
N GLN A 62 2.57 7.78 -16.14
CA GLN A 62 1.43 7.49 -15.27
C GLN A 62 1.33 5.99 -14.95
N LEU A 63 1.52 5.12 -15.94
CA LEU A 63 1.53 3.66 -15.71
C LEU A 63 2.71 3.21 -14.84
N ALA A 64 3.88 3.86 -14.95
CA ALA A 64 4.99 3.60 -14.04
C ALA A 64 4.65 4.04 -12.59
N ASP A 65 3.99 5.19 -12.43
CA ASP A 65 3.51 5.71 -11.14
C ASP A 65 2.46 4.77 -10.51
N CYS A 66 1.57 4.22 -11.35
CA CYS A 66 0.63 3.18 -10.94
C CYS A 66 1.36 1.92 -10.44
N ALA A 67 2.35 1.43 -11.18
CA ALA A 67 3.14 0.28 -10.77
C ALA A 67 3.90 0.54 -9.45
N ILE A 68 4.47 1.74 -9.28
CA ILE A 68 5.14 2.15 -8.03
C ILE A 68 4.15 2.19 -6.88
N GLY A 69 2.97 2.81 -7.05
CA GLY A 69 1.99 2.82 -5.96
C GLY A 69 1.47 1.42 -5.62
N SER A 70 1.32 0.51 -6.60
CA SER A 70 0.98 -0.89 -6.32
C SER A 70 2.07 -1.61 -5.52
N THR A 71 3.37 -1.30 -5.70
CA THR A 71 4.40 -1.85 -4.80
C THR A 71 4.28 -1.29 -3.38
N LEU A 72 3.91 -0.02 -3.21
CA LEU A 72 3.68 0.55 -1.87
C LEU A 72 2.42 -0.03 -1.21
N GLU A 73 1.36 -0.27 -1.97
CA GLU A 73 0.15 -0.96 -1.50
C GLU A 73 0.47 -2.39 -1.02
N CYS A 74 1.29 -3.13 -1.77
CA CYS A 74 1.77 -4.45 -1.35
C CYS A 74 2.57 -4.36 -0.03
N ALA A 75 3.45 -3.37 0.13
CA ALA A 75 4.24 -3.19 1.35
C ALA A 75 3.34 -2.94 2.57
N ALA A 76 2.31 -2.13 2.38
CA ALA A 76 1.31 -1.83 3.41
C ALA A 76 0.44 -3.06 3.75
N CYS A 77 0.07 -3.87 2.77
CA CYS A 77 -0.61 -5.15 3.03
C CYS A 77 0.26 -6.08 3.89
N LEU A 78 1.58 -6.14 3.68
CA LEU A 78 2.48 -6.95 4.49
C LEU A 78 2.56 -6.43 5.94
N ASP A 79 2.53 -5.11 6.16
CA ASP A 79 2.44 -4.53 7.51
C ASP A 79 1.15 -4.94 8.23
N ILE A 80 0.01 -4.87 7.52
CA ILE A 80 -1.28 -5.31 8.05
C ILE A 80 -1.26 -6.81 8.36
N ALA A 81 -0.66 -7.63 7.50
CA ALA A 81 -0.50 -9.07 7.73
C ALA A 81 0.28 -9.35 9.02
N HIS A 82 1.36 -8.61 9.25
CA HIS A 82 2.16 -8.72 10.46
C HIS A 82 1.39 -8.29 11.71
N ILE A 83 0.65 -7.17 11.65
CA ILE A 83 -0.22 -6.70 12.74
C ILE A 83 -1.27 -7.76 13.11
N LYS A 84 -1.83 -8.42 12.11
CA LYS A 84 -2.83 -9.48 12.29
C LYS A 84 -2.22 -10.84 12.65
N ALA A 85 -0.92 -10.89 12.94
CA ALA A 85 -0.16 -12.09 13.28
C ALA A 85 -0.21 -13.20 12.19
N LEU A 86 -0.46 -12.82 10.93
CA LEU A 86 -0.46 -13.72 9.77
C LEU A 86 0.92 -13.82 9.09
N LEU A 87 1.84 -12.93 9.44
CA LEU A 87 3.19 -12.88 8.89
C LEU A 87 4.23 -12.61 10.00
N GLN A 88 5.29 -13.41 10.06
CA GLN A 88 6.36 -13.24 11.05
C GLN A 88 7.29 -12.08 10.65
N SER A 89 7.94 -11.44 11.63
CA SER A 89 8.80 -10.27 11.37
C SER A 89 9.97 -10.56 10.41
N SER A 90 10.54 -11.76 10.46
CA SER A 90 11.61 -12.18 9.53
C SER A 90 11.10 -12.28 8.09
N GLN A 91 9.95 -12.92 7.89
CA GLN A 91 9.29 -13.05 6.59
C GLN A 91 8.83 -11.68 6.06
N LEU A 92 8.26 -10.84 6.92
CA LEU A 92 7.91 -9.45 6.59
C LEU A 92 9.11 -8.70 6.00
N HIS A 93 10.26 -8.77 6.69
CA HIS A 93 11.46 -8.10 6.23
C HIS A 93 11.96 -8.64 4.89
N GLU A 94 11.97 -9.97 4.72
CA GLU A 94 12.37 -10.62 3.47
C GLU A 94 11.47 -10.20 2.29
N GLU A 95 10.15 -10.26 2.45
CA GLU A 95 9.22 -9.88 1.38
C GLU A 95 9.31 -8.40 1.04
N LYS A 96 9.50 -7.53 2.05
CA LYS A 96 9.70 -6.10 1.81
C LYS A 96 11.01 -5.80 1.09
N LEU A 97 12.08 -6.58 1.31
CA LEU A 97 13.34 -6.41 0.55
C LEU A 97 13.17 -6.71 -0.94
N HIS A 98 12.47 -7.80 -1.29
CA HIS A 98 12.15 -8.11 -2.69
C HIS A 98 11.31 -7.01 -3.34
N LEU A 99 10.29 -6.55 -2.62
CA LEU A 99 9.40 -5.49 -3.10
C LEU A 99 10.12 -4.14 -3.23
N PHE A 100 11.08 -3.86 -2.35
CA PHE A 100 11.92 -2.67 -2.42
C PHE A 100 12.88 -2.71 -3.61
N GLU A 101 13.43 -3.88 -3.97
CA GLU A 101 14.20 -4.07 -5.20
C GLU A 101 13.36 -3.68 -6.43
N ILE A 102 12.16 -4.26 -6.55
CA ILE A 102 11.22 -3.97 -7.65
C ILE A 102 10.91 -2.48 -7.71
N THR A 103 10.61 -1.87 -6.56
CA THR A 103 10.29 -0.44 -6.45
C THR A 103 11.43 0.44 -6.96
N LYS A 104 12.69 0.17 -6.58
CA LYS A 104 13.86 0.89 -7.10
C LYS A 104 14.01 0.73 -8.61
N MET A 105 13.78 -0.47 -9.14
CA MET A 105 13.81 -0.71 -10.58
C MET A 105 12.72 0.08 -11.31
N LEU A 106 11.53 0.19 -10.73
CA LEU A 106 10.43 1.00 -11.29
C LEU A 106 10.75 2.49 -11.29
N TYR A 107 11.36 3.04 -10.22
CA TYR A 107 11.85 4.42 -10.22
C TYR A 107 12.89 4.66 -11.33
N GLY A 108 13.84 3.73 -11.50
CA GLY A 108 14.82 3.78 -12.59
C GLY A 108 14.17 3.73 -13.98
N LEU A 109 13.21 2.83 -14.18
CA LEU A 109 12.44 2.69 -15.42
C LEU A 109 11.65 3.96 -15.74
N ARG A 110 10.98 4.53 -14.74
CA ARG A 110 10.26 5.80 -14.86
C ARG A 110 11.19 6.92 -15.28
N LYS A 111 12.35 7.07 -14.63
CA LYS A 111 13.38 8.08 -15.00
C LYS A 111 13.84 7.90 -16.44
N ALA A 112 14.13 6.67 -16.86
CA ALA A 112 14.53 6.36 -18.23
C ALA A 112 13.42 6.68 -19.26
N TRP A 113 12.15 6.38 -18.92
CA TRP A 113 11.00 6.71 -19.76
C TRP A 113 10.73 8.20 -19.85
N ASN A 114 11.06 8.98 -18.82
CA ASN A 114 10.97 10.44 -18.83
C ASN A 114 12.11 11.06 -19.66
N ALA A 115 13.35 10.61 -19.48
CA ALA A 115 14.50 11.08 -20.24
C ALA A 115 14.36 10.80 -21.76
N ASN A 116 13.68 9.71 -22.14
CA ASN A 116 13.37 9.42 -23.54
C ASN A 116 12.27 10.33 -24.15
N VAL A 117 11.54 11.11 -23.33
CA VAL A 117 10.66 12.20 -23.80
C VAL A 117 11.44 13.52 -23.95
N LEU A 118 12.56 13.65 -23.26
CA LEU A 118 13.32 14.90 -23.05
C LEU A 118 14.75 14.88 -23.65
N ARG A 119 15.07 14.10 -24.68
CA ARG A 119 16.36 14.30 -25.40
C ARG A 119 16.25 15.63 -26.16
N GLU A 120 16.72 16.78 -25.65
CA GLU A 120 18.12 17.15 -25.43
C GLU A 120 18.65 17.18 -23.97
N GLU A 121 19.88 16.67 -23.85
CA GLU A 121 20.88 16.76 -22.76
C GLU A 121 20.64 16.11 -21.38
N THR A 122 21.60 15.25 -21.02
CA THR A 122 21.69 14.51 -19.77
C THR A 122 22.80 15.06 -18.90
N SER A 123 22.52 15.36 -17.63
CA SER A 123 23.52 15.43 -16.56
C SER A 123 23.27 14.34 -15.52
N ASP A 124 24.34 13.60 -15.24
CA ASP A 124 24.42 12.45 -14.34
C ASP A 124 24.27 12.84 -12.87
N SER A 125 23.68 11.96 -12.05
CA SER A 125 23.82 12.02 -10.59
C SER A 125 23.61 10.65 -9.96
N THR A 126 24.66 10.18 -9.29
CA THR A 126 24.77 8.97 -8.47
C THR A 126 24.24 9.24 -7.05
N VAL A 127 23.66 8.22 -6.40
CA VAL A 127 23.27 8.30 -4.98
C VAL A 127 23.80 7.09 -4.23
N ALA A 128 24.47 7.36 -3.10
CA ALA A 128 25.08 6.40 -2.19
C ALA A 128 24.04 5.78 -1.21
N SER A 129 24.33 4.56 -0.75
CA SER A 129 23.48 3.76 0.14
C SER A 129 23.83 3.94 1.63
N PRO A 130 22.85 3.99 2.56
CA PRO A 130 23.12 3.95 4.00
C PRO A 130 22.92 2.56 4.65
N LYS A 131 23.59 2.38 5.80
CA LYS A 131 23.71 1.17 6.64
C LYS A 131 22.44 0.81 7.47
N PRO A 132 22.36 -0.40 8.05
CA PRO A 132 21.11 -1.00 8.51
C PRO A 132 20.88 -0.81 10.02
N GLU A 133 19.84 -0.06 10.36
CA GLU A 133 19.09 -0.20 11.62
C GLU A 133 17.62 -0.27 11.22
N GLN A 134 16.92 -1.37 11.58
CA GLN A 134 15.51 -1.68 11.28
C GLN A 134 14.93 -0.83 10.14
N GLN A 135 15.46 -1.08 8.94
CA GLN A 135 15.45 -0.09 7.87
C GLN A 135 14.02 0.08 7.35
N MET A 136 13.41 1.24 7.59
CA MET A 136 12.21 1.65 6.86
C MET A 136 12.59 1.69 5.39
N LEU A 137 12.07 0.74 4.61
CA LEU A 137 12.43 0.55 3.21
C LEU A 137 11.64 1.50 2.33
N PHE A 138 10.43 1.89 2.75
CA PHE A 138 9.54 2.72 1.97
C PHE A 138 9.30 4.07 2.63
N ASN A 139 9.26 5.14 1.83
CA ASN A 139 9.12 6.50 2.35
C ASN A 139 7.82 6.70 3.15
N HIS A 140 6.72 6.07 2.73
CA HIS A 140 5.43 6.18 3.42
C HIS A 140 5.48 5.64 4.85
N GLU A 141 6.37 4.71 5.17
CA GLU A 141 6.53 4.14 6.53
C GLU A 141 7.02 5.20 7.55
N ARG A 142 7.57 6.31 7.06
CA ARG A 142 8.03 7.44 7.87
C ARG A 142 6.93 8.44 8.19
N LEU A 143 5.78 8.36 7.50
CA LEU A 143 4.69 9.31 7.68
C LEU A 143 3.90 9.02 8.95
N ASP A 144 3.67 10.06 9.75
CA ASP A 144 2.88 9.94 10.98
C ASP A 144 1.44 9.52 10.70
N VAL A 145 0.86 9.97 9.58
CA VAL A 145 -0.48 9.57 9.14
C VAL A 145 -0.55 8.09 8.81
N TYR A 146 0.48 7.53 8.18
CA TYR A 146 0.56 6.10 7.87
C TYR A 146 0.68 5.26 9.15
N ARG A 147 1.58 5.67 10.06
CA ARG A 147 1.77 4.98 11.35
C ARG A 147 0.50 5.01 12.20
N THR A 148 -0.17 6.17 12.24
CA THR A 148 -1.45 6.32 12.96
C THR A 148 -2.55 5.45 12.35
N ALA A 149 -2.57 5.28 11.02
CA ALA A 149 -3.48 4.34 10.35
C ALA A 149 -3.19 2.87 10.73
N LEU A 150 -1.91 2.48 10.81
CA LEU A 150 -1.54 1.16 11.31
C LEU A 150 -1.91 0.99 12.80
N ASP A 151 -1.76 2.02 13.61
CA ASP A 151 -2.15 2.00 15.03
C ASP A 151 -3.67 1.83 15.18
N PHE A 152 -4.48 2.42 14.31
CA PHE A 152 -5.92 2.15 14.28
C PHE A 152 -6.23 0.66 14.00
N VAL A 153 -5.55 0.05 13.03
CA VAL A 153 -5.71 -1.37 12.74
C VAL A 153 -5.26 -2.23 13.93
N ARG A 154 -4.11 -1.93 14.53
CA ARG A 154 -3.63 -2.62 15.75
C ARG A 154 -4.63 -2.51 16.88
N TRP A 155 -5.14 -1.30 17.13
CA TRP A 155 -6.14 -1.04 18.16
C TRP A 155 -7.39 -1.90 17.93
N PHE A 156 -7.97 -1.88 16.73
CA PHE A 156 -9.18 -2.64 16.42
C PHE A 156 -8.98 -4.14 16.62
N PHE A 157 -7.86 -4.69 16.17
CA PHE A 157 -7.55 -6.12 16.31
C PHE A 157 -7.13 -6.52 17.72
N SER A 158 -6.70 -5.58 18.56
CA SER A 158 -6.43 -5.84 19.97
C SER A 158 -7.70 -5.99 20.82
N ARG A 159 -8.86 -5.56 20.30
CA ARG A 159 -10.15 -5.64 21.01
C ARG A 159 -10.62 -7.09 21.12
N PRO A 160 -10.82 -7.64 22.33
CA PRO A 160 -11.41 -8.96 22.50
C PRO A 160 -12.78 -9.08 21.83
N GLU A 161 -13.57 -8.00 21.87
CA GLU A 161 -14.91 -7.94 21.30
C GLU A 161 -14.92 -8.02 19.76
N ALA A 162 -13.82 -7.67 19.08
CA ALA A 162 -13.74 -7.71 17.62
C ALA A 162 -13.97 -9.14 17.08
N SER A 163 -13.55 -10.16 17.83
CA SER A 163 -13.76 -11.57 17.48
C SER A 163 -15.23 -12.02 17.56
N ASN A 164 -16.05 -11.30 18.32
CA ASN A 164 -17.47 -11.59 18.53
C ASN A 164 -18.37 -10.84 17.54
N LEU A 165 -17.80 -9.94 16.73
CA LEU A 165 -18.56 -9.23 15.71
C LEU A 165 -19.08 -10.20 14.66
N SER A 166 -20.26 -9.92 14.11
CA SER A 166 -20.73 -10.62 12.93
C SER A 166 -19.72 -10.42 11.79
N ASN A 167 -19.57 -11.43 10.93
CA ASN A 167 -18.64 -11.39 9.80
C ASN A 167 -18.80 -10.08 8.98
N ARG A 168 -20.04 -9.65 8.74
CA ARG A 168 -20.33 -8.38 8.06
C ARG A 168 -19.74 -7.16 8.79
N LEU A 169 -20.02 -6.98 10.08
CA LEU A 169 -19.56 -5.79 10.81
C LEU A 169 -18.03 -5.78 10.97
N PHE A 170 -17.44 -6.95 11.24
CA PHE A 170 -16.00 -7.12 11.27
C PHE A 170 -15.38 -6.69 9.94
N ARG A 171 -15.89 -7.21 8.81
CA ARG A 171 -15.39 -6.89 7.48
C ARG A 171 -15.50 -5.41 7.15
N GLU A 172 -16.60 -4.75 7.50
CA GLU A 172 -16.77 -3.33 7.18
C GLU A 172 -15.76 -2.43 7.89
N ILE A 173 -15.43 -2.74 9.16
CA ILE A 173 -14.40 -2.01 9.91
C ILE A 173 -13.01 -2.39 9.38
N ASP A 174 -12.77 -3.68 9.12
CA ASP A 174 -11.49 -4.18 8.59
C ASP A 174 -11.17 -3.61 7.20
N GLU A 175 -12.15 -3.60 6.30
CA GLU A 175 -12.05 -3.04 4.95
C GLU A 175 -11.83 -1.52 5.01
N ALA A 176 -12.55 -0.81 5.90
CA ALA A 176 -12.35 0.63 6.07
C ALA A 176 -10.95 0.95 6.61
N GLY A 177 -10.50 0.29 7.68
CA GLY A 177 -9.17 0.49 8.24
C GLY A 177 -8.04 0.11 7.27
N THR A 178 -8.20 -1.01 6.55
CA THR A 178 -7.28 -1.43 5.48
C THR A 178 -7.22 -0.35 4.40
N SER A 179 -8.37 0.14 3.92
CA SER A 179 -8.44 1.16 2.89
C SER A 179 -7.72 2.46 3.28
N VAL A 180 -7.82 2.90 4.55
CA VAL A 180 -7.05 4.06 5.04
C VAL A 180 -5.55 3.85 4.83
N VAL A 181 -5.02 2.73 5.32
CA VAL A 181 -3.58 2.41 5.24
C VAL A 181 -3.12 2.31 3.80
N LEU A 182 -3.86 1.58 2.96
CA LEU A 182 -3.49 1.31 1.57
C LEU A 182 -3.49 2.59 0.72
N ASN A 183 -4.51 3.44 0.85
CA ASN A 183 -4.59 4.67 0.06
C ASN A 183 -3.50 5.68 0.46
N ILE A 184 -3.12 5.76 1.73
CA ILE A 184 -1.95 6.57 2.15
C ILE A 184 -0.67 6.05 1.49
N ALA A 185 -0.44 4.73 1.53
CA ALA A 185 0.75 4.13 0.95
C ALA A 185 0.79 4.28 -0.57
N GLU A 186 -0.30 3.95 -1.27
CA GLU A 186 -0.40 4.01 -2.73
C GLU A 186 -0.29 5.46 -3.24
N GLY A 187 -0.94 6.40 -2.57
CA GLY A 187 -0.85 7.83 -2.87
C GLY A 187 0.59 8.33 -2.88
N ASN A 188 1.45 7.82 -1.99
CA ASN A 188 2.88 8.16 -1.97
C ASN A 188 3.68 7.66 -3.18
N GLY A 189 3.10 6.77 -3.99
CA GLY A 189 3.67 6.33 -5.27
C GLY A 189 3.21 7.19 -6.45
N ARG A 190 2.27 8.11 -6.24
CA ARG A 190 1.72 8.99 -7.29
C ARG A 190 2.48 10.31 -7.33
N PHE A 191 3.06 10.64 -8.48
CA PHE A 191 3.84 11.86 -8.66
C PHE A 191 3.01 13.07 -9.10
N ALA A 192 1.83 12.85 -9.68
CA ALA A 192 0.91 13.94 -10.00
C ALA A 192 0.15 14.37 -8.74
N GLU A 193 0.21 15.65 -8.38
CA GLU A 193 -0.43 16.19 -7.16
C GLU A 193 -1.92 15.86 -7.08
N LEU A 194 -2.66 16.05 -8.18
CA LEU A 194 -4.10 15.73 -8.23
C LEU A 194 -4.37 14.25 -7.96
N ASP A 195 -3.51 13.34 -8.44
CA ASP A 195 -3.68 11.91 -8.21
C ASP A 195 -3.31 11.57 -6.76
N HIS A 196 -2.22 12.14 -6.23
CA HIS A 196 -1.84 12.03 -4.82
C HIS A 196 -2.98 12.46 -3.88
N HIS A 197 -3.55 13.65 -4.09
CA HIS A 197 -4.65 14.18 -3.27
C HIS A 197 -5.90 13.31 -3.35
N ARG A 198 -6.20 12.73 -4.52
CA ARG A 198 -7.32 11.81 -4.68
C ARG A 198 -7.19 10.59 -3.76
N PHE A 199 -6.01 10.00 -3.66
CA PHE A 199 -5.77 8.88 -2.74
C PHE A 199 -5.96 9.29 -1.29
N LEU A 200 -5.46 10.47 -0.90
CA LEU A 200 -5.66 11.00 0.45
C LEU A 200 -7.15 11.23 0.76
N GLN A 201 -7.93 11.77 -0.17
CA GLN A 201 -9.39 11.90 -0.02
C GLN A 201 -10.09 10.54 0.15
N ILE A 202 -9.66 9.50 -0.57
CA ILE A 202 -10.19 8.15 -0.40
C ILE A 202 -9.86 7.62 1.01
N ALA A 203 -8.63 7.84 1.49
CA ALA A 203 -8.24 7.48 2.86
C ALA A 203 -9.10 8.20 3.90
N GLN A 204 -9.37 9.49 3.73
CA GLN A 204 -10.23 10.27 4.62
C GLN A 204 -11.66 9.71 4.65
N ASN A 205 -12.25 9.43 3.48
CA ASN A 205 -13.58 8.84 3.38
C ASN A 205 -13.64 7.46 4.05
N ALA A 206 -12.59 6.66 3.92
CA ALA A 206 -12.49 5.37 4.60
C ALA A 206 -12.37 5.52 6.14
N ALA A 207 -11.65 6.54 6.63
CA ALA A 207 -11.58 6.83 8.06
C ALA A 207 -12.94 7.23 8.65
N VAL A 208 -13.69 8.08 7.94
CA VAL A 208 -15.07 8.43 8.31
C VAL A 208 -15.98 7.19 8.30
N LYS A 209 -15.84 6.32 7.30
CA LYS A 209 -16.59 5.05 7.25
C LYS A 209 -16.29 4.21 8.49
N ALA A 210 -15.02 4.02 8.84
CA ALA A 210 -14.63 3.27 10.04
C ALA A 210 -15.26 3.87 11.32
N ASP A 211 -15.24 5.19 11.46
CA ASP A 211 -15.83 5.90 12.62
C ASP A 211 -17.33 5.61 12.78
N VAL A 212 -18.08 5.66 11.67
CA VAL A 212 -19.51 5.34 11.65
C VAL A 212 -19.79 3.89 12.08
N TYR A 213 -18.95 2.94 11.66
CA TYR A 213 -19.12 1.55 12.09
C TYR A 213 -18.76 1.33 13.57
N LEU A 214 -17.80 2.09 14.13
CA LEU A 214 -17.56 2.08 15.57
C LEU A 214 -18.78 2.56 16.35
N ASP A 215 -19.38 3.67 15.94
CA ASP A 215 -20.61 4.20 16.56
C ASP A 215 -21.75 3.17 16.46
N LEU A 216 -21.92 2.53 15.30
CA LEU A 216 -22.93 1.49 15.10
C LEU A 216 -22.70 0.28 16.04
N CYS A 217 -21.46 -0.15 16.21
CA CYS A 217 -21.12 -1.25 17.11
C CYS A 217 -21.41 -0.89 18.57
N VAL A 218 -21.09 0.33 19.02
CA VAL A 218 -21.42 0.79 20.39
C VAL A 218 -22.93 0.84 20.59
N ARG A 219 -23.70 1.38 19.63
CA ARG A 219 -25.17 1.43 19.72
C ARG A 219 -25.81 0.05 19.77
N LYS A 220 -25.15 -0.97 19.22
CA LYS A 220 -25.57 -2.37 19.28
C LYS A 220 -25.00 -3.12 20.49
N ALA A 221 -24.29 -2.44 21.39
CA ALA A 221 -23.59 -3.04 22.53
C ALA A 221 -22.60 -4.15 22.13
N LEU A 222 -21.98 -4.02 20.95
CA LEU A 222 -21.03 -4.98 20.39
C LEU A 222 -19.56 -4.60 20.64
N LEU A 223 -19.29 -3.30 20.79
CA LEU A 223 -17.99 -2.77 21.19
C LEU A 223 -18.18 -1.83 22.38
N SER A 224 -17.16 -1.76 23.23
CA SER A 224 -17.07 -0.81 24.35
C SER A 224 -15.78 0.01 24.22
N ASP A 225 -15.72 1.17 24.87
CA ASP A 225 -14.51 2.00 24.96
C ASP A 225 -13.83 2.29 23.61
N ILE A 226 -14.56 2.93 22.69
CA ILE A 226 -14.06 3.26 21.34
C ILE A 226 -13.30 4.59 21.28
N ALA A 227 -13.06 5.25 22.41
CA ALA A 227 -12.53 6.62 22.45
C ALA A 227 -11.13 6.71 21.81
N GLU A 228 -10.26 5.73 22.06
CA GLU A 228 -8.95 5.65 21.43
C GLU A 228 -9.06 5.46 19.91
N GLY A 229 -9.89 4.53 19.45
CA GLY A 229 -10.15 4.29 18.03
C GLY A 229 -10.66 5.54 17.30
N LYS A 230 -11.65 6.23 17.87
CA LYS A 230 -12.16 7.50 17.32
C LYS A 230 -11.08 8.58 17.31
N ASN A 231 -10.23 8.64 18.35
CA ASN A 231 -9.13 9.60 18.40
C ASN A 231 -8.09 9.35 17.30
N LEU A 232 -7.74 8.08 17.04
CA LEU A 232 -6.84 7.70 15.95
C LEU A 232 -7.44 8.10 14.59
N LEU A 233 -8.71 7.79 14.33
CA LEU A 233 -9.40 8.15 13.08
C LEU A 233 -9.47 9.67 12.88
N ARG A 234 -9.80 10.43 13.93
CA ARG A 234 -9.80 11.90 13.87
C ARG A 234 -8.42 12.45 13.55
N ARG A 235 -7.37 11.96 14.22
CA ARG A 235 -5.98 12.36 13.93
C ARG A 235 -5.59 12.07 12.48
N ILE A 236 -6.03 10.94 11.92
CA ILE A 236 -5.82 10.61 10.51
C ILE A 236 -6.49 11.65 9.63
N SER A 237 -7.76 11.99 9.87
CA SER A 237 -8.47 13.03 9.12
C SER A 237 -7.78 14.40 9.21
N ASP A 238 -7.40 14.82 10.41
CA ASP A 238 -6.71 16.11 10.65
C ASP A 238 -5.37 16.18 9.88
N MET A 239 -4.60 15.07 9.87
CA MET A 239 -3.34 15.01 9.13
C MET A 239 -3.56 15.00 7.62
N VAL A 240 -4.59 14.30 7.13
CA VAL A 240 -4.91 14.23 5.69
C VAL A 240 -5.38 15.58 5.15
N GLU A 241 -6.17 16.35 5.91
CA GLU A 241 -6.61 17.70 5.52
C GLU A 241 -5.48 18.72 5.42
N GLY A 242 -4.34 18.45 6.07
CA GLY A 242 -3.16 19.30 6.04
C GLY A 242 -2.24 19.11 4.83
N PHE A 243 -2.56 18.19 3.91
CA PHE A 243 -1.80 17.94 2.68
C PHE A 243 -2.31 18.77 1.50
#